data_AF-A0A916CJZ3-F1
#
_entry.id   AF-A0A916CJZ3-F1
#
_cell.length_a   1.000
_cell.length_b   1.000
_cell.length_c   1.000
_cell.angle_alpha   90.00
_cell.angle_beta   90.00
_cell.angle_gamma   90.00
#
_symmetry.space_group_name_H-M   'P 1'
#
loop_
_entity.id
_entity.type
_entity.pdbx_description
1 polymer ?
#
loop_
_entity_poly.entity_id
_entity_poly.type
_entity_poly.pdbx_seq_one_letter_code
_entity_poly.pdbx_strand_id
1 'polypeptide(L)'
;MKTEADRVRRHTAQAVLRRIDDGTAARLLACAEDGPEAASRRLAELDREWDTDRVIETEAATTALIGLALGTFVDRRLLALPAVVASAVLLHALTGRYPLLPLLRRLGIRSSREIARERYALKALRGDFADLDGLPAHEAVQAAHAAHIEPGLH
;
A
#
# COMPACT_ATOMS: atom_id res chain seq x y z
N MET A 1 6.64 1.47 -17.98
CA MET A 1 7.17 2.06 -16.71
C MET A 1 7.09 1.00 -15.61
N LYS A 2 8.19 0.32 -15.27
CA LYS A 2 8.23 -0.71 -14.20
C LYS A 2 8.33 -0.01 -12.84
N THR A 3 7.21 0.53 -12.37
CA THR A 3 7.12 1.32 -11.13
C THR A 3 7.38 0.45 -9.91
N GLU A 4 8.07 1.06 -8.94
CA GLU A 4 8.54 0.61 -7.63
C GLU A 4 7.84 -0.60 -6.96
N ALA A 5 6.52 -0.70 -7.00
CA ALA A 5 5.79 -1.78 -6.32
C ALA A 5 5.93 -3.19 -6.92
N ASP A 6 6.42 -3.34 -8.16
CA ASP A 6 6.84 -4.65 -8.69
C ASP A 6 8.18 -5.10 -8.07
N ARG A 7 8.97 -4.14 -7.58
CA ARG A 7 10.27 -4.35 -6.93
C ARG A 7 10.11 -4.95 -5.53
N VAL A 8 9.10 -4.53 -4.77
CA VAL A 8 8.80 -5.09 -3.43
C VAL A 8 8.54 -6.59 -3.51
N ARG A 9 7.71 -7.03 -4.48
CA ARG A 9 7.45 -8.46 -4.69
C ARG A 9 8.71 -9.19 -5.17
N ARG A 10 9.52 -8.60 -6.06
CA ARG A 10 10.83 -9.17 -6.49
C ARG A 10 11.82 -9.38 -5.35
N HIS A 11 11.77 -8.57 -4.30
CA HIS A 11 12.65 -8.67 -3.13
C HIS A 11 11.99 -9.34 -1.92
N THR A 12 10.79 -9.91 -2.09
CA THR A 12 10.11 -10.70 -1.05
C THR A 12 10.41 -12.18 -1.24
N ALA A 13 10.73 -12.90 -0.16
CA ALA A 13 10.92 -14.34 -0.20
C ALA A 13 9.65 -15.05 -0.71
N GLN A 14 9.79 -16.06 -1.58
CA GLN A 14 8.64 -16.71 -2.23
C GLN A 14 7.60 -17.25 -1.24
N ALA A 15 8.03 -17.84 -0.12
CA ALA A 15 7.11 -18.34 0.90
C ALA A 15 6.24 -17.23 1.52
N VAL A 16 6.81 -16.04 1.75
CA VAL A 16 6.07 -14.88 2.26
C VAL A 16 5.11 -14.37 1.20
N LEU A 17 5.54 -14.33 -0.06
CA LEU A 17 4.69 -13.90 -1.18
C LEU A 17 3.47 -14.80 -1.33
N ARG A 18 3.66 -16.12 -1.33
CA ARG A 18 2.58 -17.10 -1.39
C ARG A 18 1.59 -16.90 -0.25
N ARG A 19 2.07 -16.79 0.99
CA ARG A 19 1.20 -16.53 2.15
C ARG A 19 0.34 -15.27 1.99
N ILE A 20 0.89 -14.19 1.44
CA ILE A 20 0.15 -12.94 1.20
C ILE A 20 -0.91 -13.15 0.10
N ASP A 21 -0.54 -13.83 -0.98
CA ASP A 21 -1.44 -14.11 -2.10
C ASP A 21 -2.58 -15.07 -1.68
N ASP A 22 -2.25 -16.17 -1.01
CA ASP A 22 -3.20 -17.16 -0.49
C ASP A 22 -4.19 -16.51 0.49
N GLY A 23 -3.69 -15.69 1.42
CA GLY A 23 -4.55 -14.95 2.35
C GLY A 23 -5.45 -13.93 1.64
N THR A 24 -5.01 -13.36 0.53
CA THR A 24 -5.83 -12.44 -0.28
C THR A 24 -6.91 -13.20 -1.04
N ALA A 25 -6.57 -14.34 -1.65
CA ALA A 25 -7.53 -15.21 -2.34
C ALA A 25 -8.61 -15.72 -1.38
N ALA A 26 -8.23 -16.19 -0.19
CA ALA A 26 -9.17 -16.66 0.83
C ALA A 26 -10.17 -15.57 1.26
N ARG A 27 -9.70 -14.33 1.47
CA ARG A 27 -10.58 -13.19 1.80
C ARG A 27 -11.55 -12.85 0.68
N LEU A 28 -11.09 -12.89 -0.58
CA LEU A 28 -11.95 -12.63 -1.73
C LEU A 28 -13.03 -13.70 -1.90
N LEU A 29 -12.67 -14.98 -1.70
CA LEU A 29 -13.63 -16.08 -1.72
C LEU A 29 -14.71 -15.92 -0.64
N ALA A 30 -14.30 -15.64 0.61
CA ALA A 30 -15.24 -15.38 1.69
C ALA A 30 -16.18 -14.20 1.38
N CYS A 31 -15.66 -13.09 0.84
CA CYS A 31 -16.50 -11.96 0.45
C CYS A 31 -17.45 -12.29 -0.71
N ALA A 32 -17.06 -13.16 -1.63
CA ALA A 32 -17.92 -13.60 -2.73
C ALA A 32 -19.07 -14.48 -2.24
N GLU A 33 -18.83 -15.31 -1.21
CA GLU A 33 -19.85 -16.15 -0.57
C GLU A 33 -20.80 -15.32 0.32
N ASP A 34 -20.27 -14.35 1.05
CA ASP A 34 -21.02 -13.54 2.02
C ASP A 34 -21.77 -12.34 1.40
N GLY A 35 -21.49 -12.01 0.14
CA GLY A 35 -22.20 -10.97 -0.61
C GLY A 35 -21.64 -9.54 -0.51
N PRO A 36 -22.33 -8.55 -1.12
CA PRO A 36 -21.82 -7.19 -1.34
C PRO A 36 -21.59 -6.39 -0.05
N GLU A 37 -22.30 -6.69 1.03
CA GLU A 37 -22.09 -6.07 2.34
C GLU A 37 -20.75 -6.49 2.95
N ALA A 38 -20.33 -7.75 2.76
CA ALA A 38 -19.03 -8.23 3.20
C ALA A 38 -17.89 -7.55 2.42
N ALA A 39 -18.05 -7.42 1.11
CA ALA A 39 -17.11 -6.65 0.29
C ALA A 39 -17.00 -5.18 0.74
N SER A 40 -18.13 -4.55 1.09
CA SER A 40 -18.16 -3.17 1.59
C SER A 40 -17.45 -3.02 2.93
N ARG A 41 -17.66 -3.93 3.88
CA ARG A 41 -16.93 -3.94 5.16
C ARG A 41 -15.43 -4.09 4.94
N ARG A 42 -15.03 -5.04 4.07
CA ARG A 42 -13.62 -5.27 3.77
C ARG A 42 -12.97 -4.06 3.10
N LEU A 43 -13.67 -3.38 2.19
CA LEU A 43 -13.19 -2.13 1.60
C LEU A 43 -12.88 -1.07 2.67
N ALA A 44 -13.76 -0.90 3.66
CA ALA A 44 -13.53 0.02 4.77
C ALA A 44 -12.36 -0.40 5.68
N GLU A 45 -12.06 -1.70 5.79
CA GLU A 45 -10.84 -2.17 6.45
C GLU A 45 -9.58 -1.84 5.64
N LEU A 46 -9.62 -1.98 4.30
CA LEU A 46 -8.49 -1.66 3.43
C LEU A 46 -8.10 -0.18 3.49
N ASP A 47 -9.06 0.71 3.77
CA ASP A 47 -8.79 2.14 3.89
C ASP A 47 -8.04 2.51 5.17
N ARG A 48 -8.08 1.63 6.18
CA ARG A 48 -7.30 1.76 7.42
C ARG A 48 -6.01 0.97 7.39
N GLU A 49 -5.83 0.08 6.41
CA GLU A 49 -4.64 -0.76 6.31
C GLU A 49 -3.44 0.07 5.88
N TRP A 50 -2.32 -0.12 6.57
CA TRP A 50 -1.07 0.54 6.22
C TRP A 50 -0.30 -0.29 5.20
N ASP A 51 0.02 0.35 4.08
CA ASP A 51 0.95 -0.22 3.13
C ASP A 51 2.41 -0.06 3.58
N THR A 52 3.29 -0.79 2.90
CA THR A 52 4.72 -0.81 3.20
C THR A 52 5.38 0.57 3.06
N ASP A 53 4.97 1.37 2.08
CA ASP A 53 5.59 2.66 1.81
C ASP A 53 5.24 3.64 2.94
N ARG A 54 3.96 3.68 3.36
CA ARG A 54 3.51 4.46 4.52
C ARG A 54 4.23 4.10 5.82
N VAL A 55 4.46 2.81 6.09
CA VAL A 55 5.20 2.38 7.28
C VAL A 55 6.64 2.88 7.25
N ILE A 56 7.31 2.75 6.10
CA ILE A 56 8.71 3.17 5.92
C ILE A 56 8.85 4.69 6.09
N GLU A 57 7.98 5.46 5.45
CA GLU A 57 7.99 6.92 5.54
C GLU A 57 7.73 7.41 6.97
N THR A 58 6.75 6.80 7.65
CA THR A 58 6.40 7.18 9.03
C THR A 58 7.54 6.88 10.00
N GLU A 59 8.19 5.71 9.86
CA GLU A 59 9.35 5.34 10.66
C GLU A 59 10.50 6.30 10.43
N ALA A 60 10.88 6.54 9.17
CA ALA A 60 11.98 7.42 8.83
C ALA A 60 11.74 8.86 9.32
N ALA A 61 10.54 9.40 9.12
CA ALA A 61 10.19 10.74 9.59
C ALA A 61 10.23 10.83 11.12
N THR A 62 9.70 9.83 11.81
CA THR A 62 9.69 9.78 13.29
C THR A 62 11.11 9.71 13.84
N THR A 63 11.94 8.81 13.31
CA THR A 63 13.35 8.67 13.73
C THR A 63 14.15 9.95 13.45
N ALA A 64 13.91 10.61 12.30
CA ALA A 64 14.54 11.90 11.99
C ALA A 64 14.11 13.01 12.95
N LEU A 65 12.81 13.12 13.30
CA LEU A 65 12.31 14.12 14.24
C LEU A 65 12.84 13.91 15.66
N ILE A 66 12.87 12.66 16.14
CA ILE A 66 13.48 12.31 17.43
C ILE A 66 14.96 12.71 17.43
N GLY A 67 15.70 12.35 16.37
CA GLY A 67 17.11 12.67 16.24
C GLY A 67 17.37 14.18 16.16
N LEU A 68 16.51 14.93 15.49
CA LEU A 68 16.59 16.39 15.42
C LEU A 68 16.34 17.03 16.80
N ALA A 69 15.33 16.58 17.53
CA ALA A 69 15.04 17.08 18.88
C ALA A 69 16.20 16.79 19.83
N LEU A 70 16.69 15.55 19.86
CA LEU A 70 17.83 15.17 20.69
C LEU A 70 19.11 15.92 20.29
N GLY A 71 19.35 16.09 18.99
CA GLY A 71 20.48 16.83 18.44
C GLY A 71 20.48 18.32 18.80
N THR A 72 19.28 18.90 18.91
CA THR A 72 19.10 20.32 19.21
C THR A 72 19.14 20.61 20.70
N PHE A 73 18.50 19.76 21.52
CA PHE A 73 18.28 20.04 22.95
C PHE A 73 19.20 19.27 23.90
N VAL A 74 19.81 18.16 23.47
CA VAL A 74 20.61 17.28 24.35
C VAL A 74 22.08 17.27 23.96
N ASP A 75 22.42 16.80 22.76
CA ASP A 75 23.81 16.73 22.28
C ASP A 75 23.84 16.87 20.75
N ARG A 76 24.59 17.87 20.26
CA ARG A 76 24.77 18.13 18.81
C ARG A 76 25.29 16.93 18.03
N ARG A 77 26.01 15.99 18.66
CA ARG A 77 26.45 14.74 18.02
C ARG A 77 25.27 13.88 17.56
N LEU A 78 24.10 14.01 18.20
CA LEU A 78 22.88 13.28 17.84
C LEU A 78 22.23 13.80 16.55
N LEU A 79 22.65 14.96 16.03
CA LEU A 79 22.29 15.39 14.65
C LEU A 79 22.86 14.46 13.58
N ALA A 80 23.81 13.58 13.93
CA ALA A 80 24.20 12.48 13.05
C ALA A 80 23.02 11.54 12.74
N LEU A 81 22.08 11.35 13.67
CA LEU A 81 20.94 10.44 13.48
C LEU A 81 20.03 10.86 12.30
N PRO A 82 19.47 12.09 12.25
CA PRO A 82 18.67 12.51 11.09
C PRO A 82 19.49 12.54 9.79
N ALA A 83 20.80 12.83 9.86
CA ALA A 83 21.67 12.77 8.67
C ALA A 83 21.80 11.34 8.12
N VAL A 84 21.96 10.33 9.00
CA VAL A 84 22.01 8.91 8.62
C VAL A 84 20.67 8.45 8.06
N VAL A 85 19.57 8.80 8.70
CA VAL A 85 18.21 8.44 8.23
C VAL A 85 17.94 9.05 6.85
N ALA A 86 18.21 10.35 6.66
CA ALA A 86 18.04 11.02 5.37
C ALA A 86 18.90 10.37 4.27
N SER A 87 20.13 9.99 4.60
CA SER A 87 21.02 9.27 3.68
C SER A 87 20.46 7.90 3.30
N ALA A 88 19.90 7.16 4.27
CA ALA A 88 19.28 5.86 4.03
C ALA A 88 18.04 5.98 3.15
N VAL A 89 17.19 6.99 3.36
CA VAL A 89 16.03 7.28 2.50
C VAL A 89 16.47 7.64 1.08
N LEU A 90 17.53 8.45 0.93
CA LEU A 90 18.08 8.79 -0.39
C LEU A 90 18.60 7.53 -1.11
N LEU A 91 19.39 6.70 -0.43
CA LEU A 91 19.86 5.44 -1.00
C LEU A 91 18.70 4.50 -1.32
N HIS A 92 17.64 4.49 -0.50
CA HIS A 92 16.43 3.74 -0.77
C HIS A 92 15.75 4.22 -2.05
N ALA A 93 15.54 5.53 -2.22
CA ALA A 93 14.93 6.10 -3.42
C ALA A 93 15.76 5.79 -4.69
N LEU A 94 17.09 5.80 -4.58
CA LEU A 94 17.98 5.52 -5.72
C LEU A 94 18.06 4.02 -6.07
N THR A 95 18.13 3.14 -5.07
CA THR A 95 18.34 1.70 -5.30
C THR A 95 17.03 0.91 -5.35
N GLY A 96 15.95 1.47 -4.80
CA GLY A 96 14.67 0.82 -4.56
C GLY A 96 14.74 -0.33 -3.55
N ARG A 97 15.75 -0.36 -2.67
CA ARG A 97 15.88 -1.38 -1.62
C ARG A 97 15.80 -0.71 -0.26
N TYR A 98 14.91 -1.21 0.59
CA TYR A 98 14.85 -0.78 1.99
C TYR A 98 15.29 -1.94 2.87
N PRO A 99 16.29 -1.77 3.76
CA PRO A 99 16.92 -2.87 4.48
C PRO A 99 15.94 -3.61 5.40
N LEU A 100 14.96 -2.92 5.99
CA LEU A 100 13.96 -3.54 6.87
C LEU A 100 12.77 -4.14 6.10
N LEU A 101 12.72 -3.97 4.77
CA LEU A 101 11.62 -4.48 3.95
C LEU A 101 11.37 -5.99 4.16
N PRO A 102 12.38 -6.89 4.18
CA PRO A 102 12.12 -8.31 4.41
C PRO A 102 11.44 -8.61 5.74
N LEU A 103 11.72 -7.80 6.79
CA LEU A 103 11.08 -7.93 8.10
C LEU A 103 9.62 -7.49 8.03
N LEU A 104 9.34 -6.31 7.47
CA LEU A 104 7.97 -5.80 7.28
C LEU A 104 7.11 -6.80 6.50
N ARG A 105 7.69 -7.41 5.45
CA ARG A 105 7.02 -8.44 4.65
C ARG A 105 6.73 -9.72 5.45
N ARG A 106 7.65 -10.14 6.33
CA ARG A 106 7.44 -11.28 7.25
C ARG A 106 6.36 -11.00 8.29
N LEU A 107 6.17 -9.74 8.69
CA LEU A 107 5.06 -9.29 9.53
C LEU A 107 3.72 -9.24 8.77
N GLY A 108 3.73 -9.48 7.45
CA GLY A 108 2.52 -9.50 6.63
C GLY A 108 2.09 -8.15 6.10
N ILE A 109 2.91 -7.10 6.26
CA ILE A 109 2.61 -5.76 5.73
C ILE A 109 2.62 -5.82 4.21
N ARG A 110 1.51 -5.38 3.62
CA ARG A 110 1.26 -5.49 2.18
C ARG A 110 1.72 -4.24 1.45
N SER A 111 2.00 -4.37 0.15
CA SER A 111 2.30 -3.20 -0.67
C SER A 111 1.02 -2.48 -1.08
N SER A 112 1.14 -1.21 -1.42
CA SER A 112 0.02 -0.40 -1.93
C SER A 112 -0.68 -1.07 -3.13
N ARG A 113 0.07 -1.72 -4.02
CA ARG A 113 -0.49 -2.51 -5.14
C ARG A 113 -1.20 -3.79 -4.74
N GLU A 114 -0.74 -4.47 -3.69
CA GLU A 114 -1.43 -5.66 -3.18
C GLU A 114 -2.78 -5.28 -2.59
N ILE A 115 -2.82 -4.21 -1.79
CA ILE A 115 -4.04 -3.64 -1.24
C ILE A 115 -4.95 -3.14 -2.36
N ALA A 116 -4.41 -2.43 -3.36
CA ALA A 116 -5.19 -1.94 -4.49
C ALA A 116 -5.79 -3.09 -5.32
N ARG A 117 -5.04 -4.17 -5.57
CA ARG A 117 -5.56 -5.35 -6.28
C ARG A 117 -6.74 -6.00 -5.54
N GLU A 118 -6.63 -6.17 -4.22
CA GLU A 118 -7.76 -6.66 -3.43
C GLU A 118 -8.93 -5.68 -3.50
N ARG A 119 -8.68 -4.38 -3.34
CA ARG A 119 -9.70 -3.32 -3.45
C ARG A 119 -10.47 -3.41 -4.76
N TYR A 120 -9.78 -3.51 -5.89
CA TYR A 120 -10.45 -3.59 -7.20
C TYR A 120 -11.23 -4.89 -7.37
N ALA A 121 -10.71 -6.02 -6.89
CA ALA A 121 -11.45 -7.28 -6.90
C ALA A 121 -12.72 -7.19 -6.05
N LEU A 122 -12.67 -6.56 -4.87
CA LEU A 122 -13.83 -6.36 -4.01
C LEU A 122 -14.87 -5.42 -4.63
N LYS A 123 -14.43 -4.34 -5.30
CA LYS A 123 -15.33 -3.46 -6.06
C LYS A 123 -16.05 -4.21 -7.18
N ALA A 124 -15.34 -5.10 -7.86
CA ALA A 124 -15.95 -5.97 -8.87
C ALA A 124 -16.97 -6.94 -8.26
N LEU A 125 -16.63 -7.60 -7.14
CA LEU A 125 -17.55 -8.49 -6.43
C LEU A 125 -18.80 -7.76 -5.90
N ARG A 126 -18.66 -6.48 -5.53
CA ARG A 126 -19.78 -5.64 -5.08
C ARG A 126 -20.69 -5.17 -6.23
N GLY A 127 -20.20 -5.22 -7.47
CA GLY A 127 -20.94 -4.78 -8.66
C GLY A 127 -20.66 -3.33 -9.08
N ASP A 128 -19.63 -2.66 -8.54
CA ASP A 128 -19.30 -1.26 -8.85
C ASP A 128 -18.98 -1.00 -10.34
N PHE A 129 -18.80 -2.05 -11.14
CA PHE A 129 -18.47 -1.97 -12.56
C PHE A 129 -19.60 -2.42 -13.49
N ALA A 130 -20.78 -2.77 -12.96
CA ALA A 130 -21.90 -3.27 -13.77
C ALA A 130 -22.35 -2.26 -14.85
N ASP A 131 -22.27 -0.95 -14.56
CA ASP A 131 -22.64 0.12 -15.50
C ASP A 131 -21.60 0.33 -16.62
N LEU A 132 -20.42 -0.28 -16.51
CA LEU A 132 -19.36 -0.21 -17.52
C LEU A 132 -19.47 -1.35 -18.54
N ASP A 133 -20.25 -2.40 -18.23
CA ASP A 133 -20.41 -3.55 -19.10
C ASP A 133 -21.24 -3.17 -20.34
N GLY A 134 -20.64 -3.32 -21.53
CA GLY A 134 -21.28 -3.04 -22.82
C GLY A 134 -21.07 -1.63 -23.37
N LEU A 135 -20.44 -0.72 -22.62
CA LEU A 135 -20.03 0.59 -23.14
C LEU A 135 -18.85 0.44 -24.12
N PRO A 136 -18.81 1.21 -25.22
CA PRO A 136 -17.61 1.27 -26.05
C PRO A 136 -16.45 1.86 -25.23
N ALA A 137 -15.23 1.36 -25.45
CA ALA A 137 -14.08 1.59 -24.57
C ALA A 137 -13.78 3.08 -24.27
N HIS A 138 -14.05 3.98 -25.20
CA HIS A 138 -13.85 5.42 -25.00
C HIS A 138 -14.86 6.02 -24.01
N GLU A 139 -16.12 5.58 -24.04
CA GLU A 139 -17.17 5.99 -23.09
C GLU A 139 -16.93 5.38 -21.70
N ALA A 140 -16.54 4.11 -21.64
CA ALA A 140 -16.17 3.46 -20.38
C ALA A 140 -15.01 4.17 -19.67
N VAL A 141 -13.99 4.61 -20.43
CA VAL A 141 -12.85 5.38 -19.88
C VAL A 141 -13.29 6.77 -19.41
N GLN A 142 -14.18 7.45 -20.13
CA GLN A 142 -14.73 8.74 -19.69
C GLN A 142 -15.60 8.61 -18.43
N ALA A 143 -16.47 7.60 -18.38
CA ALA A 143 -17.30 7.29 -17.22
C ALA A 143 -16.45 6.94 -16.00
N ALA A 144 -15.42 6.10 -16.16
CA ALA A 144 -14.48 5.77 -15.10
C ALA A 144 -13.67 6.99 -14.62
N HIS A 145 -13.29 7.90 -15.54
CA HIS A 145 -12.59 9.14 -15.17
C HIS A 145 -13.49 10.09 -14.39
N ALA A 146 -14.75 10.26 -14.81
CA ALA A 146 -15.75 11.06 -14.10
C ALA A 146 -16.04 10.49 -12.70
N ALA A 147 -16.22 9.17 -12.59
CA ALA A 147 -16.45 8.49 -11.31
C ALA A 147 -15.23 8.55 -10.36
N HIS A 148 -14.01 8.76 -10.88
CA HIS A 148 -12.81 8.94 -10.05
C HIS A 148 -12.68 10.37 -9.47
N ILE A 149 -13.38 11.36 -10.04
CA ILE A 149 -13.32 12.77 -9.65
C ILE A 149 -14.37 13.16 -8.59
N GLU A 150 -15.30 12.26 -8.25
CA GLU A 150 -16.28 12.44 -7.15
C GLU A 150 -15.82 11.72 -5.86
N PRO A 151 -14.85 12.26 -5.07
CA PRO A 151 -14.59 11.75 -3.74
C PRO A 151 -15.58 12.39 -2.76
N GLY A 152 -16.66 11.67 -2.43
CA GLY A 152 -17.43 11.95 -1.23
C GLY A 152 -18.52 13.01 -1.36
N LEU A 153 -19.69 12.56 -1.79
CA LEU A 153 -20.95 13.09 -1.29
C LEU A 153 -21.82 11.89 -0.93
N HIS A 154 -21.77 11.52 0.35
CA HIS A 154 -22.87 11.16 1.25
C HIS A 154 -22.33 10.54 2.53
#